data_AF-A0A8D8YRH4-F1
#
_entry.id   AF-A0A8D8YRH4-F1
#
_cell.length_a   1.000
_cell.length_b   1.000
_cell.length_c   1.000
_cell.angle_alpha   90.00
_cell.angle_beta   90.00
_cell.angle_gamma   90.00
#
_symmetry.space_group_name_H-M   'P 1'
#
loop_
_entity.id
_entity.type
_entity.pdbx_description
1 polymer ?
#
loop_
_entity_poly.entity_id
_entity_poly.type
_entity_poly.pdbx_seq_one_letter_code
_entity_poly.pdbx_strand_id
1 'polypeptide(L)'
;TERLNTISALVGQMFMSVSIYGCQQNFVQRYCSMGSFKRVAQTLWANVPVMAALFSLNWLVGMVIFYLYADCDPKKIGYISDNDEILPFYVEDKLYILPGFLGLLMASMFNGTLSFLVSCLNSMASVLWEDFVSQIPAMKSVPESSQLVVMKACGIVCGLFVMGIAFVVAHMSGLVEASQLMTSATTGPLLGVFILAMFCPSANWKGAVAGMIVSHVVILWIAIGSLLVKEPPRD
;
A
#
# COMPACT_ATOMS: atom_id res chain seq x y z
N THR A 1 15.27 1.15 -16.93
CA THR A 1 14.15 0.20 -17.04
C THR A 1 14.56 -1.14 -16.47
N GLU A 2 14.47 -1.30 -15.15
CA GLU A 2 14.60 -2.61 -14.47
C GLU A 2 13.89 -3.70 -15.29
N ARG A 3 14.62 -4.71 -15.77
CA ARG A 3 14.01 -5.84 -16.48
C ARG A 3 13.34 -6.75 -15.46
N LEU A 4 12.14 -6.37 -15.03
CA LEU A 4 11.22 -7.26 -14.34
C LEU A 4 10.82 -8.37 -15.30
N ASN A 5 11.22 -9.60 -15.02
CA ASN A 5 10.73 -10.75 -15.76
C ASN A 5 9.23 -10.91 -15.44
N THR A 6 8.38 -11.14 -16.44
CA THR A 6 6.93 -11.28 -16.26
C THR A 6 6.59 -12.33 -15.20
N ILE A 7 7.40 -13.39 -15.11
CA ILE A 7 7.26 -14.45 -14.10
C ILE A 7 7.52 -13.91 -12.69
N SER A 8 8.61 -13.17 -12.47
CA SER A 8 8.92 -12.61 -11.14
C SER A 8 7.88 -11.58 -10.72
N ALA A 9 7.35 -10.79 -11.66
CA ALA A 9 6.27 -9.85 -11.39
C ALA A 9 4.97 -10.57 -11.00
N LEU A 10 4.58 -11.63 -11.72
CA LEU A 10 3.39 -12.42 -11.39
C LEU A 10 3.49 -13.10 -10.02
N VAL A 11 4.64 -13.72 -9.73
CA VAL A 11 4.87 -14.39 -8.44
C VAL A 11 4.89 -13.36 -7.30
N GLY A 12 5.60 -12.25 -7.47
CA GLY A 12 5.63 -11.17 -6.47
C GLY A 12 4.24 -10.61 -6.20
N GLN A 13 3.48 -10.33 -7.26
CA GLN A 13 2.12 -9.81 -7.14
C GLN A 13 1.17 -10.82 -6.48
N MET A 14 1.35 -12.12 -6.72
CA MET A 14 0.57 -13.17 -6.05
C MET A 14 0.77 -13.11 -4.52
N PHE A 15 2.01 -13.15 -4.03
CA PHE A 15 2.30 -13.11 -2.60
C PHE A 15 1.85 -11.78 -1.96
N MET A 16 2.10 -10.65 -2.64
CA MET A 16 1.60 -9.34 -2.21
C MET A 16 0.08 -9.35 -2.06
N SER A 17 -0.64 -9.85 -3.07
CA SER A 17 -2.11 -9.88 -3.04
C SER A 17 -2.64 -10.78 -1.92
N VAL A 18 -2.08 -11.97 -1.75
CA VAL A 18 -2.47 -12.89 -0.66
C VAL A 18 -2.27 -12.23 0.70
N SER A 19 -1.16 -11.53 0.91
CA SER A 19 -0.93 -10.85 2.17
C SER A 19 -1.84 -9.63 2.38
N ILE A 20 -2.07 -8.82 1.34
CA ILE A 20 -2.95 -7.64 1.42
C ILE A 20 -4.36 -8.08 1.80
N TYR A 21 -4.91 -9.06 1.10
CA TYR A 21 -6.27 -9.53 1.37
C TYR A 21 -6.35 -10.46 2.58
N GLY A 22 -5.31 -11.24 2.89
CA GLY A 22 -5.37 -12.27 3.93
C GLY A 22 -4.90 -11.83 5.32
N CYS A 23 -3.95 -10.89 5.39
CA CYS A 23 -3.21 -10.60 6.62
C CYS A 23 -3.34 -9.14 7.07
N GLN A 24 -3.69 -8.20 6.18
CA GLN A 24 -3.79 -6.80 6.57
C GLN A 24 -5.10 -6.48 7.29
N GLN A 25 -4.98 -5.77 8.41
CA GLN A 25 -6.10 -5.52 9.30
C GLN A 25 -7.25 -4.73 8.66
N ASN A 26 -6.95 -3.79 7.76
CA ASN A 26 -7.96 -3.01 7.02
C ASN A 26 -8.88 -3.86 6.13
N PHE A 27 -8.41 -5.03 5.70
CA PHE A 27 -9.24 -6.00 4.99
C PHE A 27 -9.89 -6.99 5.95
N VAL A 28 -9.13 -7.57 6.88
CA VAL A 28 -9.63 -8.55 7.85
C VAL A 28 -10.80 -8.01 8.67
N GLN A 29 -10.71 -6.77 9.15
CA GLN A 29 -11.80 -6.12 9.89
C GLN A 29 -13.10 -6.08 9.09
N ARG A 30 -13.03 -5.77 7.80
CA ARG A 30 -14.22 -5.73 6.93
C ARG A 30 -14.86 -7.10 6.82
N TYR A 31 -14.07 -8.17 6.76
CA TYR A 31 -14.59 -9.53 6.72
C TYR A 31 -15.26 -9.93 8.03
N CYS A 32 -14.65 -9.61 9.17
CA CYS A 32 -15.21 -9.88 10.50
C CYS A 32 -16.52 -9.13 10.76
N SER A 33 -16.75 -7.98 10.11
CA SER A 33 -18.02 -7.25 10.19
C SER A 33 -19.11 -7.79 9.26
N MET A 34 -18.84 -8.79 8.42
CA MET A 34 -19.87 -9.41 7.56
C MET A 34 -20.57 -10.57 8.29
N GLY A 35 -21.89 -10.63 8.13
CA GLY A 35 -22.72 -11.62 8.86
C GLY A 35 -22.56 -13.10 8.44
N SER A 36 -21.76 -13.43 7.42
CA SER A 36 -21.45 -14.83 7.08
C SER A 36 -20.21 -14.98 6.19
N PHE A 37 -19.56 -16.15 6.29
CA PHE A 37 -18.45 -16.51 5.40
C PHE A 37 -18.82 -16.48 3.92
N LYS A 38 -20.05 -16.93 3.56
CA LYS A 38 -20.54 -16.88 2.19
C LYS A 38 -20.53 -15.46 1.62
N ARG A 39 -20.90 -14.46 2.44
CA ARG A 39 -20.90 -13.05 2.04
C ARG A 39 -19.48 -12.54 1.81
N VAL A 40 -18.54 -12.91 2.70
CA VAL A 40 -17.11 -12.60 2.53
C VAL A 40 -16.58 -13.16 1.20
N ALA A 41 -16.82 -14.45 0.93
CA ALA A 41 -16.39 -15.09 -0.31
C ALA A 41 -17.00 -14.44 -1.56
N GLN A 42 -18.31 -14.12 -1.53
CA GLN A 42 -18.97 -13.41 -2.63
C GLN A 42 -18.39 -12.02 -2.87
N THR A 43 -18.09 -11.26 -1.82
CA THR A 43 -17.44 -9.95 -1.93
C THR A 43 -16.04 -10.05 -2.53
N LEU A 44 -15.25 -11.05 -2.12
CA LEU A 44 -13.92 -11.29 -2.67
C LEU A 44 -13.98 -11.66 -4.16
N TRP A 45 -14.88 -12.57 -4.55
CA TRP A 45 -15.06 -12.94 -5.96
C TRP A 45 -15.57 -11.79 -6.81
N ALA A 46 -16.47 -10.96 -6.28
CA ALA A 46 -16.94 -9.76 -6.97
C ALA A 46 -15.85 -8.69 -7.15
N ASN A 47 -14.85 -8.65 -6.24
CA ASN A 47 -13.73 -7.71 -6.33
C ASN A 47 -12.78 -8.04 -7.49
N VAL A 48 -12.61 -9.31 -7.85
CA VAL A 48 -11.69 -9.76 -8.92
C VAL A 48 -11.96 -9.07 -10.27
N PRO A 49 -13.17 -9.13 -10.86
CA PRO A 49 -13.43 -8.49 -12.16
C PRO A 49 -13.32 -6.97 -12.10
N VAL A 50 -13.72 -6.36 -10.98
CA VAL A 50 -13.62 -4.90 -10.79
C VAL A 50 -12.16 -4.46 -10.79
N MET A 51 -11.31 -5.14 -10.02
CA MET A 51 -9.88 -4.84 -9.98
C MET A 51 -9.22 -5.11 -11.34
N ALA A 52 -9.53 -6.22 -11.99
CA ALA A 52 -9.01 -6.53 -13.32
C ALA A 52 -9.33 -5.42 -14.33
N ALA A 53 -10.56 -4.91 -14.33
CA ALA A 53 -10.96 -3.79 -15.18
C ALA A 53 -10.20 -2.50 -14.84
N LEU A 54 -10.12 -2.13 -13.55
CA LEU A 54 -9.43 -0.90 -13.11
C LEU A 54 -7.92 -0.93 -13.43
N PHE A 55 -7.24 -2.05 -13.19
CA PHE A 55 -5.82 -2.21 -13.53
C PHE A 55 -5.60 -2.14 -15.05
N SER A 56 -6.49 -2.75 -15.84
CA SER A 56 -6.40 -2.72 -17.30
C SER A 56 -6.58 -1.30 -17.85
N LEU A 57 -7.49 -0.51 -17.26
CA LEU A 57 -7.69 0.89 -17.63
C LEU A 57 -6.46 1.74 -17.33
N ASN A 58 -5.84 1.59 -16.15
CA ASN A 58 -4.61 2.31 -15.82
C ASN A 58 -3.48 1.99 -16.81
N TRP A 59 -3.34 0.72 -17.21
CA TRP A 59 -2.36 0.32 -18.21
C TRP A 59 -2.64 0.95 -19.57
N LEU A 60 -3.90 0.96 -20.02
CA LEU A 60 -4.31 1.59 -21.27
C LEU A 60 -4.00 3.10 -21.27
N VAL A 61 -4.33 3.81 -20.19
CA VAL A 61 -4.02 5.24 -20.05
C VAL A 61 -2.52 5.48 -20.13
N GLY A 62 -1.70 4.67 -19.44
CA GLY A 62 -0.24 4.76 -19.52
C GLY A 62 0.29 4.56 -20.94
N MET A 63 -0.24 3.59 -21.68
CA MET A 63 0.14 3.34 -23.08
C MET A 63 -0.24 4.50 -24.01
N VAL A 64 -1.41 5.10 -23.81
CA VAL A 64 -1.86 6.28 -24.58
C VAL A 64 -0.95 7.48 -24.31
N ILE A 65 -0.63 7.75 -23.05
CA ILE A 65 0.30 8.82 -22.66
C ILE A 65 1.68 8.58 -23.28
N PHE A 66 2.19 7.35 -23.17
CA PHE A 66 3.49 6.96 -23.76
C PHE A 66 3.51 7.19 -25.28
N TYR A 67 2.46 6.77 -26.00
CA TYR A 67 2.37 6.95 -27.44
C TYR A 67 2.29 8.44 -27.84
N LEU A 68 1.50 9.24 -27.14
CA LEU A 68 1.30 10.66 -27.47
C LEU A 68 2.52 11.54 -27.17
N TYR A 69 3.32 11.16 -26.18
CA TYR A 69 4.51 11.90 -25.77
C TYR A 69 5.83 11.22 -26.17
N ALA A 70 5.78 10.22 -27.06
CA ALA A 70 6.96 9.46 -27.49
C ALA A 70 8.06 10.36 -28.07
N ASP A 71 7.67 11.33 -28.92
CA ASP A 71 8.60 12.25 -29.58
C ASP A 71 8.78 13.58 -28.85
N CYS A 72 7.96 13.87 -27.83
CA CYS A 72 7.94 15.14 -27.11
C CYS A 72 7.71 14.88 -25.62
N ASP A 73 8.79 14.53 -24.92
CA ASP A 73 8.78 14.20 -23.50
C ASP A 73 8.55 15.47 -22.64
N PRO A 74 7.39 15.60 -21.95
CA PRO A 74 7.04 16.77 -21.14
C PRO A 74 8.04 17.09 -20.04
N LYS A 75 8.75 16.08 -19.53
CA LYS A 75 9.74 16.27 -18.47
C LYS A 75 11.03 16.89 -19.00
N LYS A 76 11.50 16.43 -20.17
CA LYS A 76 12.74 16.95 -20.78
C LYS A 76 12.61 18.40 -21.21
N ILE A 77 11.42 18.79 -21.66
CA ILE A 77 11.11 20.16 -22.08
C ILE A 77 10.72 21.08 -20.92
N GLY A 78 10.58 20.54 -19.70
CA GLY A 78 10.38 21.30 -18.47
C GLY A 78 8.95 21.69 -18.14
N TYR A 79 7.94 21.03 -18.72
CA TYR A 79 6.53 21.24 -18.34
C TYR A 79 6.16 20.54 -17.03
N ILE A 80 6.81 19.41 -16.73
CA ILE A 80 6.66 18.67 -15.47
C ILE A 80 8.00 18.51 -14.77
N SER A 81 7.99 18.54 -13.45
CA SER A 81 9.20 18.36 -12.62
C SER A 81 9.39 16.89 -12.26
N ASP A 82 8.30 16.17 -11.99
CA ASP A 82 8.32 14.75 -11.62
C ASP A 82 7.57 13.88 -12.64
N ASN A 83 7.93 12.59 -12.71
CA ASN A 83 7.20 11.63 -13.54
C ASN A 83 5.77 11.41 -13.04
N ASP A 84 5.53 11.57 -11.74
CA ASP A 84 4.21 11.38 -11.12
C ASP A 84 3.19 12.47 -11.55
N GLU A 85 3.66 13.58 -12.14
CA GLU A 85 2.84 14.69 -12.64
C GLU A 85 2.31 14.47 -14.07
N ILE A 86 2.73 13.38 -14.75
CA ILE A 86 2.43 13.15 -16.17
C ILE A 86 0.93 12.99 -16.46
N LEU A 87 0.18 12.35 -15.55
CA LEU A 87 -1.25 12.10 -15.75
C LEU A 87 -2.08 13.40 -15.61
N PRO A 88 -1.92 14.21 -14.54
CA PRO A 88 -2.52 15.54 -14.48
C PRO A 88 -2.15 16.41 -15.69
N PHE A 89 -0.88 16.44 -16.08
CA PHE A 89 -0.42 17.19 -17.25
C PHE A 89 -1.08 16.71 -18.55
N TYR A 90 -1.19 15.40 -18.76
CA TYR A 90 -1.89 14.84 -19.92
C TYR A 90 -3.35 15.32 -20.01
N VAL A 91 -4.05 15.34 -18.87
CA VAL A 91 -5.44 15.78 -18.82
C VAL A 91 -5.55 17.29 -19.08
N GLU A 92 -4.63 18.09 -18.56
CA GLU A 92 -4.56 19.51 -18.85
C GLU A 92 -4.29 19.79 -20.33
N ASP A 93 -3.29 19.14 -20.93
CA ASP A 93 -2.86 19.36 -22.31
C ASP A 93 -3.85 18.82 -23.35
N LYS A 94 -4.32 17.57 -23.19
CA LYS A 94 -5.13 16.88 -24.20
C LYS A 94 -6.63 16.97 -24.00
N LEU A 95 -7.09 17.25 -22.77
CA LEU A 95 -8.51 17.33 -22.44
C LEU A 95 -8.96 18.74 -22.06
N TYR A 96 -8.19 19.77 -22.48
CA TYR A 96 -8.51 21.18 -22.27
C TYR A 96 -9.91 21.59 -22.77
N ILE A 97 -10.44 20.89 -23.78
CA ILE A 97 -11.79 21.12 -24.33
C ILE A 97 -12.93 20.78 -23.36
N LEU A 98 -12.65 20.02 -22.29
CA LEU A 98 -13.60 19.64 -21.25
C LEU A 98 -13.35 20.50 -19.99
N PRO A 99 -13.95 21.71 -19.89
CA PRO A 99 -13.70 22.60 -18.76
C PRO A 99 -14.08 21.92 -17.45
N GLY A 100 -13.18 21.97 -16.47
CA GLY A 100 -13.36 21.37 -15.14
C GLY A 100 -13.02 19.88 -15.04
N PHE A 101 -12.68 19.20 -16.14
CA PHE A 101 -12.36 17.77 -16.11
C PHE A 101 -11.09 17.46 -15.31
N LEU A 102 -10.05 18.29 -15.41
CA LEU A 102 -8.86 18.20 -14.54
C LEU A 102 -9.25 18.30 -13.05
N GLY A 103 -10.14 19.24 -12.70
CA GLY A 103 -10.62 19.40 -11.33
C GLY A 103 -11.39 18.17 -10.84
N LEU A 104 -12.23 17.58 -11.70
CA LEU A 104 -12.97 16.35 -11.39
C LEU A 104 -12.03 15.15 -11.18
N LEU A 105 -10.99 15.02 -12.01
CA LEU A 105 -9.96 14.00 -11.87
C LEU A 105 -9.25 14.14 -10.53
N MET A 106 -8.72 15.33 -10.25
CA MET A 106 -7.98 15.60 -9.01
C MET A 106 -8.86 15.38 -7.78
N ALA A 107 -10.11 15.86 -7.79
CA ALA A 107 -11.07 15.62 -6.71
C ALA A 107 -11.34 14.13 -6.48
N SER A 108 -11.50 13.34 -7.56
CA SER A 108 -11.72 11.91 -7.48
C SER A 108 -10.50 11.18 -6.92
N MET A 109 -9.29 11.56 -7.35
CA MET A 109 -8.03 11.03 -6.83
C MET A 109 -7.88 11.32 -5.33
N PHE A 110 -8.08 12.57 -4.90
CA PHE A 110 -8.02 12.94 -3.49
C PHE A 110 -9.02 12.18 -2.64
N ASN A 111 -10.27 12.06 -3.09
CA ASN A 111 -11.30 11.30 -2.38
C ASN A 111 -10.94 9.81 -2.26
N GLY A 112 -10.42 9.21 -3.33
CA GLY A 112 -9.95 7.82 -3.33
C GLY A 112 -8.82 7.60 -2.33
N THR A 113 -7.78 8.43 -2.38
CA THR A 113 -6.64 8.38 -1.46
C THR A 113 -7.08 8.62 -0.02
N LEU A 114 -7.95 9.60 0.24
CA LEU A 114 -8.45 9.90 1.58
C LEU A 114 -9.26 8.72 2.15
N SER A 115 -10.12 8.10 1.35
CA SER A 115 -10.90 6.92 1.77
C SER A 115 -10.00 5.75 2.16
N PHE A 116 -8.91 5.53 1.41
CA PHE A 116 -7.92 4.51 1.74
C PHE A 116 -7.14 4.85 3.01
N LEU A 117 -6.67 6.10 3.16
CA LEU A 117 -5.94 6.56 4.34
C LEU A 117 -6.78 6.45 5.61
N VAL A 118 -8.04 6.85 5.57
CA VAL A 118 -8.97 6.71 6.72
C VAL A 118 -9.13 5.25 7.11
N SER A 119 -9.24 4.34 6.13
CA SER A 119 -9.30 2.90 6.41
C SER A 119 -8.03 2.40 7.11
N CYS A 120 -6.85 2.83 6.66
CA CYS A 120 -5.57 2.44 7.26
C CYS A 120 -5.40 3.01 8.67
N LEU A 121 -5.75 4.29 8.89
CA LEU A 121 -5.68 4.94 10.20
C LEU A 121 -6.62 4.27 11.21
N ASN A 122 -7.84 3.91 10.79
CA ASN A 122 -8.79 3.19 11.66
C ASN A 122 -8.26 1.81 12.06
N SER A 123 -7.68 1.08 11.11
CA SER A 123 -7.09 -0.23 11.40
C SER A 123 -5.87 -0.12 12.30
N MET A 124 -4.99 0.85 12.06
CA MET A 124 -3.82 1.09 12.92
C MET A 124 -4.23 1.50 14.34
N ALA A 125 -5.23 2.38 14.49
CA ALA A 125 -5.79 2.73 15.79
C ALA A 125 -6.36 1.51 16.52
N SER A 126 -7.02 0.61 15.79
CA SER A 126 -7.56 -0.64 16.33
C SER A 126 -6.45 -1.59 16.77
N VAL A 127 -5.41 -1.79 15.95
CA VAL A 127 -4.24 -2.62 16.29
C VAL A 127 -3.51 -2.06 17.51
N LEU A 128 -3.24 -0.76 17.53
CA LEU A 128 -2.61 -0.11 18.69
C LEU A 128 -3.42 -0.30 19.97
N TRP A 129 -4.74 -0.19 19.86
CA TRP A 129 -5.62 -0.44 20.98
C TRP A 129 -5.58 -1.89 21.45
N GLU A 130 -5.88 -2.85 20.58
CA GLU A 130 -6.04 -4.27 20.94
C GLU A 130 -4.72 -4.92 21.37
N ASP A 131 -3.63 -4.61 20.69
CA ASP A 131 -2.36 -5.31 20.88
C ASP A 131 -1.50 -4.67 21.98
N PHE A 132 -1.67 -3.37 22.23
CA PHE A 132 -0.81 -2.63 23.16
C PHE A 132 -1.58 -1.93 24.28
N VAL A 133 -2.47 -0.99 23.94
CA VAL A 133 -3.09 -0.09 24.93
C VAL A 133 -4.03 -0.86 25.87
N SER A 134 -4.85 -1.76 25.35
CA SER A 134 -5.79 -2.58 26.14
C SER A 134 -5.08 -3.57 27.08
N GLN A 135 -3.83 -3.93 26.75
CA GLN A 135 -3.01 -4.83 27.56
C GLN A 135 -2.45 -4.15 28.82
N ILE A 136 -2.43 -2.81 28.85
CA ILE A 136 -2.01 -2.03 30.02
C ILE A 136 -3.04 -2.23 31.15
N PRO A 137 -2.63 -2.62 32.37
CA PRO A 137 -3.55 -2.91 33.47
C PRO A 137 -4.57 -1.81 33.76
N ALA A 138 -4.16 -0.54 33.67
CA ALA A 138 -5.02 0.62 33.88
C ALA A 138 -6.15 0.77 32.83
N MET A 139 -5.98 0.18 31.65
CA MET A 139 -6.92 0.30 30.54
C MET A 139 -7.95 -0.83 30.50
N LYS A 140 -7.70 -1.94 31.20
CA LYS A 140 -8.59 -3.12 31.23
C LYS A 140 -9.94 -2.85 31.91
N SER A 141 -10.00 -1.91 32.84
CA SER A 141 -11.21 -1.56 33.58
C SER A 141 -11.95 -0.35 33.00
N VAL A 142 -11.52 0.17 31.84
CA VAL A 142 -12.09 1.38 31.25
C VAL A 142 -13.41 1.06 30.53
N PRO A 143 -14.49 1.83 30.73
CA PRO A 143 -15.76 1.65 30.03
C PRO A 143 -15.61 1.79 28.51
N GLU A 144 -16.39 1.04 27.74
CA GLU A 144 -16.34 1.02 26.26
C GLU A 144 -16.41 2.41 25.61
N SER A 145 -17.23 3.32 26.14
CA SER A 145 -17.32 4.71 25.66
C SER A 145 -16.01 5.47 25.78
N SER A 146 -15.25 5.22 26.84
CA SER A 146 -13.93 5.82 27.07
C SER A 146 -12.84 5.11 26.26
N GLN A 147 -12.97 3.80 26.01
CA GLN A 147 -12.08 3.07 25.09
C GLN A 147 -12.15 3.68 23.68
N LEU A 148 -13.35 3.99 23.18
CA LEU A 148 -13.53 4.63 21.87
C LEU A 148 -12.83 5.99 21.78
N VAL A 149 -12.84 6.79 22.86
CA VAL A 149 -12.13 8.08 22.90
C VAL A 149 -10.63 7.87 22.79
N VAL A 150 -10.09 6.85 23.48
CA VAL A 150 -8.66 6.53 23.42
C VAL A 150 -8.27 6.01 22.04
N MET A 151 -9.08 5.13 21.43
CA MET A 151 -8.87 4.67 20.06
C MET A 151 -8.84 5.84 19.06
N LYS A 152 -9.75 6.81 19.19
CA LYS A 152 -9.74 8.04 18.38
C LYS A 152 -8.47 8.85 18.59
N ALA A 153 -8.00 8.98 19.84
CA ALA A 153 -6.75 9.66 20.16
C ALA A 153 -5.54 8.94 19.54
N CYS A 154 -5.48 7.60 19.59
CA CYS A 154 -4.46 6.81 18.90
C CYS A 154 -4.48 7.09 17.38
N GLY A 155 -5.67 7.14 16.77
CA GLY A 155 -5.82 7.49 15.35
C GLY A 155 -5.28 8.88 15.01
N ILE A 156 -5.56 9.89 15.85
CA ILE A 156 -5.04 11.25 15.67
C ILE A 156 -3.51 11.27 15.76
N VAL A 157 -2.93 10.63 16.77
CA VAL A 157 -1.47 10.56 16.94
C VAL A 157 -0.80 9.90 15.74
N CYS A 158 -1.38 8.80 15.25
CA CYS A 158 -0.88 8.14 14.04
C CYS A 158 -1.02 9.02 12.80
N GLY A 159 -2.13 9.73 12.65
CA GLY A 159 -2.36 10.66 11.55
C GLY A 159 -1.34 11.80 11.53
N LEU A 160 -1.05 12.39 12.69
CA LEU A 160 -0.01 13.42 12.82
C LEU A 160 1.39 12.86 12.51
N PHE A 161 1.67 11.64 12.95
CA PHE A 161 2.94 10.97 12.64
C PHE A 161 3.11 10.71 11.13
N VAL A 162 2.09 10.17 10.47
CA VAL A 162 2.09 9.95 9.01
C VAL A 162 2.21 11.27 8.26
N MET A 163 1.53 12.33 8.72
CA MET A 163 1.65 13.68 8.15
C MET A 163 3.08 14.22 8.29
N GLY A 164 3.74 14.00 9.43
CA GLY A 164 5.15 14.36 9.63
C GLY A 164 6.08 13.63 8.63
N ILE A 165 5.88 12.33 8.43
CA ILE A 165 6.63 11.55 7.43
C ILE A 165 6.36 12.07 6.02
N ALA A 166 5.13 12.47 5.70
CA ALA A 166 4.78 12.98 4.37
C ALA A 166 5.62 14.20 3.95
N PHE A 167 5.96 15.11 4.89
CA PHE A 167 6.85 16.24 4.61
C PHE A 167 8.28 15.81 4.26
N VAL A 168 8.77 14.73 4.86
CA VAL A 168 10.09 14.17 4.53
C VAL A 168 10.05 13.53 3.14
N VAL A 169 9.03 12.72 2.89
CA VAL A 169 8.84 12.00 1.63
C VAL A 169 8.60 12.95 0.45
N ALA A 170 8.03 14.13 0.67
CA ALA A 170 7.84 15.15 -0.36
C ALA A 170 9.15 15.64 -1.02
N HIS A 171 10.30 15.38 -0.40
CA HIS A 171 11.62 15.73 -0.93
C HIS A 171 12.36 14.54 -1.56
N MET A 172 11.72 13.37 -1.66
CA MET A 172 12.32 12.15 -2.20
C MET A 172 11.92 11.93 -3.65
N SER A 173 12.89 11.62 -4.51
CA SER A 173 12.64 11.09 -5.86
C SER A 173 12.39 9.58 -5.80
N GLY A 174 11.58 9.05 -6.72
CA GLY A 174 11.33 7.60 -6.81
C GLY A 174 10.37 7.08 -5.74
N LEU A 175 9.36 7.88 -5.40
CA LEU A 175 8.36 7.57 -4.37
C LEU A 175 7.68 6.22 -4.58
N VAL A 176 7.28 5.92 -5.82
CA VAL A 176 6.62 4.66 -6.16
C VAL A 176 7.50 3.46 -5.81
N GLU A 177 8.76 3.46 -6.26
CA GLU A 177 9.70 2.36 -6.00
C GLU A 177 10.01 2.21 -4.50
N ALA A 178 10.25 3.32 -3.80
CA ALA A 178 10.48 3.33 -2.37
C ALA A 178 9.27 2.77 -1.58
N SER A 179 8.06 3.15 -1.98
CA SER A 179 6.82 2.67 -1.36
C SER A 179 6.60 1.16 -1.57
N GLN A 180 6.92 0.66 -2.76
CA GLN A 180 6.82 -0.77 -3.10
C GLN A 180 7.84 -1.60 -2.31
N LEU A 181 9.08 -1.10 -2.18
CA LEU A 181 10.12 -1.72 -1.39
C LEU A 181 9.71 -1.82 0.09
N MET A 182 9.23 -0.72 0.68
CA MET A 182 8.78 -0.68 2.07
C MET A 182 7.60 -1.61 2.32
N THR A 183 6.62 -1.63 1.40
CA THR A 183 5.45 -2.51 1.49
C THR A 183 5.88 -3.97 1.43
N SER A 184 6.72 -4.33 0.45
CA SER A 184 7.19 -5.71 0.28
C SER A 184 8.02 -6.18 1.47
N ALA A 185 8.84 -5.30 2.04
CA ALA A 185 9.72 -5.62 3.16
C ALA A 185 9.00 -5.99 4.45
N THR A 186 7.81 -5.45 4.66
CA THR A 186 6.99 -5.72 5.86
C THR A 186 5.95 -6.82 5.60
N THR A 187 5.38 -6.83 4.40
CA THR A 187 4.32 -7.76 3.99
C THR A 187 4.84 -9.21 3.88
N GLY A 188 6.06 -9.42 3.36
CA GLY A 188 6.65 -10.75 3.20
C GLY A 188 6.82 -11.52 4.52
N PRO A 189 7.53 -10.96 5.52
CA PRO A 189 7.67 -11.58 6.85
C PRO A 189 6.33 -11.87 7.52
N LEU A 190 5.39 -10.93 7.45
CA LEU A 190 4.06 -11.09 8.04
C LEU A 190 3.33 -12.29 7.43
N LEU A 191 3.25 -12.35 6.10
CA LEU A 191 2.64 -13.48 5.40
C LEU A 191 3.34 -14.81 5.77
N GLY A 192 4.66 -14.80 5.88
CA GLY A 192 5.45 -15.97 6.30
C GLY A 192 5.01 -16.54 7.65
N VAL A 193 4.74 -15.68 8.64
CA VAL A 193 4.22 -16.13 9.94
C VAL A 193 2.81 -16.70 9.84
N PHE A 194 1.93 -16.08 9.06
CA PHE A 194 0.57 -16.60 8.86
C PHE A 194 0.58 -17.97 8.16
N ILE A 195 1.43 -18.15 7.15
CA ILE A 195 1.62 -19.45 6.47
C ILE A 195 2.19 -20.47 7.45
N LEU A 196 3.20 -20.11 8.24
CA LEU A 196 3.78 -20.99 9.27
C LEU A 196 2.71 -21.44 10.27
N ALA A 197 1.89 -20.51 10.75
CA ALA A 197 0.82 -20.80 11.71
C ALA A 197 -0.29 -21.69 11.12
N MET A 198 -0.59 -21.56 9.83
CA MET A 198 -1.64 -22.32 9.16
C MET A 198 -1.22 -23.75 8.79
N PHE A 199 0.02 -23.93 8.32
CA PHE A 199 0.46 -25.19 7.71
C PHE A 199 1.47 -25.99 8.53
N CYS A 200 2.05 -25.42 9.59
CA CYS A 200 3.03 -26.11 10.42
C CYS A 200 2.53 -26.26 11.87
N PRO A 201 1.83 -27.36 12.20
CA PRO A 201 1.29 -27.59 13.55
C PRO A 201 2.36 -27.65 14.65
N SER A 202 3.60 -27.99 14.29
CA SER A 202 4.74 -28.05 15.22
C SER A 202 5.42 -26.69 15.44
N ALA A 203 4.98 -25.62 14.76
CA ALA A 203 5.53 -24.29 14.94
C ALA A 203 5.20 -23.75 16.35
N ASN A 204 6.16 -23.06 16.95
CA ASN A 204 6.00 -22.39 18.24
C ASN A 204 6.30 -20.89 18.11
N TRP A 205 5.88 -20.10 19.11
CA TRP A 205 6.04 -18.65 19.10
C TRP A 205 7.51 -18.21 19.01
N LYS A 206 8.45 -18.96 19.60
CA LYS A 206 9.89 -18.65 19.52
C LYS A 206 10.39 -18.77 18.09
N GLY A 207 9.99 -19.84 17.39
CA GLY A 207 10.28 -20.05 15.97
C GLY A 207 9.66 -18.98 15.08
N ALA A 208 8.41 -18.58 15.34
CA ALA A 208 7.75 -17.51 14.61
C ALA A 208 8.47 -16.15 14.78
N VAL A 209 8.83 -15.78 16.01
CA VAL A 209 9.59 -14.55 16.30
C VAL A 209 10.98 -14.59 15.67
N ALA A 210 11.71 -15.71 15.79
CA ALA A 210 13.02 -15.86 15.17
C ALA A 210 12.92 -15.74 13.63
N GLY A 211 11.92 -16.38 13.01
CA GLY A 211 11.65 -16.28 11.58
C GLY A 211 11.34 -14.85 11.13
N MET A 212 10.53 -14.10 11.89
CA MET A 212 10.27 -12.67 11.61
C MET A 212 11.54 -11.84 11.68
N ILE A 213 12.35 -11.99 12.73
CA ILE A 213 13.57 -11.20 12.89
C ILE A 213 14.55 -11.50 11.76
N VAL A 214 14.80 -12.78 11.47
CA VAL A 214 15.71 -13.21 10.40
C VAL A 214 15.24 -12.70 9.03
N SER A 215 13.94 -12.83 8.72
CA SER A 215 13.40 -12.33 7.45
C SER A 215 13.53 -10.82 7.30
N HIS A 216 13.25 -10.03 8.34
CA HIS A 216 13.47 -8.58 8.30
C HIS A 216 14.94 -8.22 8.10
N VAL A 217 15.87 -8.90 8.79
CA VAL A 217 17.32 -8.66 8.62
C VAL A 217 17.76 -8.98 7.18
N VAL A 218 17.31 -10.10 6.63
CA VAL A 218 17.63 -10.49 5.24
C VAL A 218 17.05 -9.50 4.25
N ILE A 219 15.81 -9.05 4.43
CA ILE A 219 15.21 -8.08 3.52
C ILE A 219 15.89 -6.71 3.63
N LEU A 220 16.22 -6.24 4.83
CA LEU A 220 16.99 -5.01 5.02
C LEU A 220 18.35 -5.09 4.33
N TRP A 221 19.03 -6.24 4.44
CA TRP A 221 20.29 -6.48 3.72
C TRP A 221 20.11 -6.38 2.21
N ILE A 222 19.08 -7.03 1.65
CA ILE A 222 18.77 -6.97 0.21
C ILE A 222 18.44 -5.54 -0.23
N ALA A 223 17.59 -4.83 0.53
CA ALA A 223 17.16 -3.47 0.24
C ALA A 223 18.32 -2.46 0.28
N ILE A 224 19.21 -2.57 1.26
CA ILE A 224 20.42 -1.74 1.32
C ILE A 224 21.36 -2.11 0.18
N GLY A 225 21.53 -3.40 -0.11
CA GLY A 225 22.32 -3.89 -1.23
C GLY A 225 21.84 -3.31 -2.56
N SER A 226 20.53 -3.29 -2.82
CA SER A 226 19.98 -2.71 -4.05
C SER A 226 20.20 -1.20 -4.17
N LEU A 227 20.30 -0.49 -3.05
CA LEU A 227 20.60 0.95 -3.05
C LEU A 227 22.10 1.24 -3.26
N LEU A 228 22.98 0.34 -2.81
CA LEU A 228 24.44 0.52 -2.89
C LEU A 228 25.05 0.03 -4.21
N VAL A 229 24.46 -0.99 -4.83
CA VAL A 229 24.91 -1.50 -6.12
C VAL A 229 24.37 -0.59 -7.23
N LYS A 230 25.20 0.38 -7.65
CA LYS A 230 24.95 1.13 -8.89
C LYS A 230 24.90 0.14 -10.04
N GLU A 231 23.77 0.07 -10.74
CA GLU A 231 23.73 -0.64 -12.02
C GLU A 231 24.79 -0.04 -12.95
N PRO A 232 25.58 -0.88 -13.66
CA PRO A 232 26.48 -0.38 -14.70
C PRO A 232 25.68 0.39 -15.75
N PRO A 233 26.27 1.43 -16.38
CA PRO A 233 25.61 2.16 -17.45
C PRO A 233 25.17 1.16 -18.53
N ARG A 234 23.89 1.21 -18.87
CA ARG A 234 23.29 0.30 -19.85
C ARG A 234 23.47 0.89 -21.24
N ASP A 235 24.28 0.22 -22.05
CA ASP A 235 24.44 0.46 -23.50
C ASP A 235 23.16 0.12 -24.28
#